data_AF-A0A640VYQ1-F1
#
_entry.id   AF-A0A640VYQ1-F1
#
_cell.length_a   1.000
_cell.length_b   1.000
_cell.length_c   1.000
_cell.angle_alpha   90.00
_cell.angle_beta   90.00
_cell.angle_gamma   90.00
#
_symmetry.space_group_name_H-M   'P 1'
#
loop_
_entity.id
_entity.type
_entity.pdbx_description
1 polymer ?
#
loop_
_entity_poly.entity_id
_entity_poly.type
_entity_poly.pdbx_seq_one_letter_code
_entity_poly.pdbx_strand_id
1 'polypeptide(L)'
;MNDAINAMLAAHPRKAVFSIHSYTRQFQGQERPWDAGFLTRRDTATAHHLMDAITRAAPNLKLALNEPYQIDDASDWFIPRYAEARSLRHTLVEICNDHLRDHGGITRWANLLTPAIRTLLEKAA
;
A
#
# COMPACT_ATOMS: atom_id res chain seq x y z
N MET A 1 18.55 -9.19 -7.70
CA MET A 1 17.22 -8.82 -7.15
C MET A 1 16.11 -8.99 -8.19
N ASN A 2 16.21 -8.41 -9.39
CA ASN A 2 15.18 -8.53 -10.43
C ASN A 2 14.86 -9.99 -10.82
N ASP A 3 15.88 -10.84 -10.96
CA ASP A 3 15.67 -12.26 -11.33
C ASP A 3 14.91 -13.04 -10.27
N ALA A 4 15.20 -12.78 -8.98
CA ALA A 4 14.48 -13.40 -7.87
C ALA A 4 13.00 -12.99 -7.84
N ILE A 5 12.71 -11.70 -8.08
CA ILE A 5 11.32 -11.21 -8.18
C ILE A 5 10.61 -11.84 -9.37
N ASN A 6 11.25 -11.88 -10.54
CA ASN A 6 10.68 -12.49 -11.74
C ASN A 6 10.43 -13.99 -11.55
N ALA A 7 11.38 -14.73 -10.97
CA ALA A 7 11.21 -16.15 -10.66
C ALA A 7 10.05 -16.38 -9.68
N MET A 8 9.95 -15.56 -8.63
CA MET A 8 8.87 -15.64 -7.64
C MET A 8 7.49 -15.33 -8.23
N LEU A 9 7.41 -14.36 -9.14
CA LEU A 9 6.17 -14.01 -9.85
C LEU A 9 5.79 -15.05 -10.92
N ALA A 10 6.78 -15.73 -11.52
CA ALA A 10 6.55 -16.78 -12.51
C ALA A 10 6.18 -18.14 -11.90
N ALA A 11 6.70 -18.46 -10.72
CA ALA A 11 6.51 -19.76 -10.09
C ALA A 11 5.05 -20.04 -9.67
N HIS A 12 4.28 -19.00 -9.34
CA HIS A 12 2.87 -19.13 -8.92
C HIS A 12 2.06 -17.93 -9.41
N PRO A 13 0.82 -18.14 -9.93
CA PRO A 13 -0.08 -17.04 -10.26
C PRO A 13 -0.31 -16.15 -9.03
N ARG A 14 0.02 -14.87 -9.13
CA ARG A 14 -0.23 -13.88 -8.08
C ARG A 14 -1.57 -13.21 -8.31
N LYS A 15 -2.32 -12.99 -7.22
CA LYS A 15 -3.62 -12.30 -7.27
C LYS A 15 -3.52 -10.80 -7.01
N ALA A 16 -2.45 -10.36 -6.35
CA ALA A 16 -2.17 -8.96 -6.02
C ALA A 16 -0.70 -8.79 -5.63
N VAL A 17 -0.21 -7.54 -5.66
CA VAL A 17 1.14 -7.12 -5.24
C VAL A 17 1.02 -5.83 -4.43
N PHE A 18 1.67 -5.79 -3.27
CA PHE A 18 1.73 -4.61 -2.40
C PHE A 18 3.17 -4.26 -2.09
N SER A 19 3.46 -2.96 -2.08
CA SER A 19 4.75 -2.40 -1.67
C SER A 19 4.51 -1.65 -0.36
N ILE A 20 5.14 -2.04 0.75
CA ILE A 20 4.86 -1.47 2.08
C ILE A 20 6.02 -0.58 2.50
N HIS A 21 5.71 0.68 2.77
CA HIS A 21 6.66 1.75 3.08
C HIS A 21 6.19 2.55 4.29
N SER A 22 7.03 3.48 4.72
CA SER A 22 6.68 4.45 5.74
C SER A 22 7.32 5.80 5.47
N TYR A 23 6.71 6.86 5.99
CA TYR A 23 7.21 8.24 5.88
C TYR A 23 7.16 9.00 7.21
N THR A 24 7.92 10.08 7.32
CA THR A 24 7.96 10.96 8.52
C THR A 24 6.80 11.97 8.57
N ARG A 25 6.16 12.19 9.70
CA ARG A 25 5.07 13.20 9.83
C ARG A 25 5.43 14.59 9.30
N GLN A 26 6.66 15.02 9.59
CA GLN A 26 7.21 16.31 9.20
C GLN A 26 8.28 16.10 8.13
N PHE A 27 8.20 16.86 7.04
CA PHE A 27 9.21 16.86 5.99
C PHE A 27 9.33 18.25 5.40
N GLN A 28 10.56 18.79 5.33
CA GLN A 28 10.85 20.12 4.79
C GLN A 28 9.98 21.24 5.39
N GLY A 29 9.68 21.16 6.69
CA GLY A 29 8.86 22.15 7.40
C GLY A 29 7.36 22.05 7.14
N GLN A 30 6.90 21.02 6.42
CA GLN A 30 5.48 20.76 6.19
C GLN A 30 5.01 19.53 6.97
N GLU A 31 3.85 19.67 7.61
CA GLU A 31 3.14 18.57 8.24
C GLU A 31 2.32 17.80 7.21
N ARG A 32 2.47 16.47 7.21
CA ARG A 32 1.71 15.55 6.38
C ARG A 32 0.58 14.94 7.22
N PRO A 33 -0.68 15.37 7.04
CA PRO A 33 -1.74 15.10 8.01
C PRO A 33 -2.28 13.67 7.98
N TRP A 34 -1.91 12.88 6.96
CA TRP A 34 -2.43 11.54 6.75
C TRP A 34 -1.78 10.52 7.67
N ASP A 35 -2.50 9.49 8.09
CA ASP A 35 -1.96 8.37 8.85
C ASP A 35 -1.44 7.27 7.93
N ALA A 36 -2.05 7.13 6.74
CA ALA A 36 -1.49 6.34 5.65
C ALA A 36 -1.93 6.83 4.26
N GLY A 37 -1.06 6.58 3.30
CA GLY A 37 -1.24 6.78 1.87
C GLY A 37 -1.37 5.47 1.11
N PHE A 38 -2.21 5.47 0.08
CA PHE A 38 -2.36 4.37 -0.87
C PHE A 38 -2.07 4.90 -2.26
N LEU A 39 -0.92 4.50 -2.79
CA LEU A 39 -0.32 5.03 -3.99
C LEU A 39 -0.59 4.09 -5.17
N THR A 40 -1.08 4.65 -6.27
CA THR A 40 -1.42 3.93 -7.50
C THR A 40 -1.64 4.89 -8.67
N ARG A 41 -1.27 4.45 -9.88
CA ARG A 41 -1.56 5.18 -11.14
C ARG A 41 -2.67 4.55 -11.96
N ARG A 42 -2.81 3.22 -11.88
CA ARG A 42 -3.70 2.43 -12.74
C ARG A 42 -4.81 1.74 -11.99
N ASP A 43 -4.51 1.17 -10.83
CA ASP A 43 -5.46 0.39 -10.03
C ASP A 43 -5.95 1.19 -8.82
N THR A 44 -6.79 2.18 -9.07
CA THR A 44 -7.44 2.97 -8.01
C THR A 44 -8.47 2.15 -7.25
N ALA A 45 -9.03 1.09 -7.86
CA ALA A 45 -10.02 0.23 -7.22
C ALA A 45 -9.42 -0.53 -6.03
N THR A 46 -8.20 -1.08 -6.17
CA THR A 46 -7.51 -1.73 -5.05
C THR A 46 -7.20 -0.76 -3.92
N ALA A 47 -6.69 0.44 -4.23
CA ALA A 47 -6.40 1.47 -3.22
C ALA A 47 -7.67 1.86 -2.44
N HIS A 48 -8.77 2.18 -3.13
CA HIS A 48 -10.04 2.50 -2.48
C HIS A 48 -10.59 1.33 -1.65
N HIS A 49 -10.50 0.09 -2.14
CA HIS A 49 -10.95 -1.08 -1.37
C HIS A 49 -10.23 -1.19 -0.03
N LEU A 50 -8.91 -0.99 -0.01
CA LEU A 50 -8.10 -1.00 1.22
C LEU A 50 -8.49 0.18 2.14
N MET A 51 -8.58 1.39 1.60
CA MET A 51 -8.97 2.59 2.35
C MET A 51 -10.34 2.43 2.99
N ASP A 52 -11.33 1.92 2.26
CA ASP A 52 -12.69 1.70 2.75
C ASP A 52 -12.73 0.65 3.87
N ALA A 53 -12.00 -0.45 3.71
CA ALA A 53 -11.91 -1.50 4.72
C ALA A 53 -11.26 -0.98 6.01
N ILE A 54 -10.19 -0.20 5.90
CA ILE A 54 -9.49 0.36 7.05
C ILE A 54 -10.33 1.45 7.72
N THR A 55 -10.98 2.33 6.95
CA THR A 55 -11.88 3.37 7.47
C THR A 55 -13.02 2.76 8.28
N ARG A 56 -13.62 1.64 7.83
CA ARG A 56 -14.65 0.93 8.61
C ARG A 56 -14.14 0.41 9.95
N ALA A 57 -12.90 -0.08 10.01
CA ALA A 57 -12.31 -0.62 11.23
C ALA A 57 -11.73 0.47 12.16
N ALA A 58 -11.31 1.60 11.60
CA ALA A 58 -10.65 2.69 12.30
C ALA A 58 -11.03 4.05 11.68
N PRO A 59 -12.25 4.58 11.95
CA PRO A 59 -12.80 5.75 11.27
C PRO A 59 -12.08 7.07 11.57
N ASN A 60 -11.25 7.09 12.61
CA ASN A 60 -10.48 8.28 12.99
C ASN A 60 -9.15 8.41 12.24
N LEU A 61 -8.76 7.40 11.42
CA LEU A 61 -7.55 7.47 10.63
C LEU A 61 -7.75 8.36 9.40
N LYS A 62 -6.81 9.26 9.13
CA LYS A 62 -6.78 10.06 7.91
C LYS A 62 -6.08 9.30 6.81
N LEU A 63 -6.84 8.66 5.92
CA LEU A 63 -6.28 7.94 4.78
C LEU A 63 -6.32 8.80 3.52
N ALA A 64 -5.35 8.65 2.62
CA ALA A 64 -5.35 9.35 1.35
C ALA A 64 -4.90 8.48 0.18
N LEU A 65 -5.38 8.85 -1.00
CA LEU A 65 -4.94 8.32 -2.28
C LEU A 65 -3.80 9.20 -2.80
N ASN A 66 -2.67 8.61 -3.20
CA ASN A 66 -1.55 9.32 -3.82
C ASN A 66 -1.01 10.51 -3.00
N GLU A 67 -0.98 10.35 -1.67
CA GLU A 67 -0.35 11.26 -0.72
C GLU A 67 0.44 10.42 0.30
N PRO A 68 1.55 10.93 0.86
CA PRO A 68 2.17 12.22 0.59
C PRO A 68 3.05 12.23 -0.67
N TYR A 69 3.07 11.10 -1.39
CA TYR A 69 3.83 10.91 -2.61
C TYR A 69 2.92 10.39 -3.70
N GLN A 70 3.36 10.55 -4.95
CA GLN A 70 2.74 9.94 -6.12
C GLN A 70 3.72 8.95 -6.72
N ILE A 71 3.21 7.89 -7.34
CA ILE A 71 4.06 6.97 -8.10
C ILE A 71 4.53 7.71 -9.35
N ASP A 72 5.85 7.78 -9.54
CA ASP A 72 6.48 8.33 -10.72
C ASP A 72 7.47 7.32 -11.34
N ASP A 73 7.55 7.27 -12.66
CA ASP A 73 8.39 6.28 -13.35
C ASP A 73 9.90 6.52 -13.11
N ALA A 74 10.30 7.73 -12.69
CA ALA A 74 11.70 8.02 -12.37
C ALA A 74 12.11 7.62 -10.94
N SER A 75 11.19 7.64 -9.96
CA SER A 75 11.45 7.29 -8.56
C SER A 75 10.97 5.90 -8.16
N ASP A 76 9.94 5.37 -8.82
CA ASP A 76 9.26 4.14 -8.43
C ASP A 76 9.57 3.00 -9.40
N TRP A 77 10.21 1.96 -8.86
CA TRP A 77 10.56 0.80 -9.68
C TRP A 77 9.56 -0.34 -9.54
N PHE A 78 9.14 -0.68 -8.32
CA PHE A 78 8.50 -1.97 -8.06
C PHE A 78 7.08 -2.07 -8.64
N ILE A 79 6.21 -1.08 -8.36
CA ILE A 79 4.83 -1.09 -8.83
C ILE A 79 4.75 -1.01 -10.37
N PRO A 80 5.39 -0.04 -11.05
CA PRO A 80 5.35 0.02 -12.52
C PRO A 80 5.88 -1.25 -13.19
N ARG A 81 7.04 -1.73 -12.72
CA ARG A 81 7.77 -2.84 -13.38
C ARG A 81 7.13 -4.20 -13.17
N TYR A 82 6.57 -4.45 -11.99
CA TYR A 82 6.16 -5.80 -11.59
C TYR A 82 4.66 -5.99 -11.45
N ALA A 83 3.93 -4.98 -10.98
CA ALA A 83 2.49 -5.07 -10.80
C ALA A 83 1.73 -4.62 -12.05
N GLU A 84 1.98 -3.38 -12.49
CA GLU A 84 1.26 -2.80 -13.63
C GLU A 84 1.51 -3.58 -14.92
N ALA A 85 2.78 -3.95 -15.19
CA ALA A 85 3.18 -4.73 -16.37
C ALA A 85 2.51 -6.12 -16.47
N ARG A 86 1.90 -6.60 -15.39
CA ARG A 86 1.19 -7.90 -15.33
C ARG A 86 -0.30 -7.75 -15.04
N SER A 87 -0.83 -6.52 -15.06
CA SER A 87 -2.22 -6.20 -14.71
C SER A 87 -2.65 -6.79 -13.36
N LEU A 88 -1.70 -6.90 -12.42
CA LEU A 88 -1.98 -7.40 -11.08
C LEU A 88 -2.65 -6.32 -10.26
N ARG A 89 -3.55 -6.72 -9.36
CA ARG A 89 -4.09 -5.80 -8.36
C ARG A 89 -2.99 -5.25 -7.48
N HIS A 90 -2.96 -3.94 -7.25
CA HIS A 90 -1.84 -3.34 -6.55
C HIS A 90 -2.12 -2.01 -5.88
N THR A 91 -1.28 -1.71 -4.89
CA THR A 91 -1.03 -0.36 -4.39
C THR A 91 0.28 -0.36 -3.61
N LEU A 92 0.95 0.78 -3.58
CA LEU A 92 2.01 1.06 -2.61
C LEU A 92 1.35 1.66 -1.36
N VAL A 93 1.63 1.10 -0.20
CA VAL A 93 1.10 1.55 1.09
C VAL A 93 2.19 2.33 1.81
N GLU A 94 1.88 3.57 2.16
CA GLU A 94 2.73 4.46 2.95
C GLU A 94 2.13 4.63 4.34
N ILE A 95 2.74 4.11 5.40
CA ILE A 95 2.26 4.33 6.78
C ILE A 95 3.09 5.43 7.43
N CYS A 96 2.45 6.41 8.07
CA CYS A 96 3.22 7.39 8.83
C CYS A 96 3.97 6.69 9.97
N ASN A 97 5.29 6.85 10.02
CA ASN A 97 6.18 6.10 10.92
C ASN A 97 5.98 6.42 12.41
N ASP A 98 5.27 7.50 12.74
CA ASP A 98 4.75 7.77 14.09
C ASP A 98 3.93 6.59 14.62
N HIS A 99 3.20 5.89 13.75
CA HIS A 99 2.40 4.72 14.12
C HIS A 99 3.21 3.42 14.21
N LEU A 100 4.51 3.43 13.90
CA LEU A 100 5.35 2.23 13.80
C LEU A 100 6.52 2.24 14.79
N ARG A 101 6.46 3.11 15.82
CA ARG A 101 7.54 3.28 16.80
C ARG A 101 7.66 2.14 17.82
N ASP A 102 6.61 1.34 17.97
CA ASP A 102 6.56 0.20 18.87
C ASP A 102 5.78 -0.98 18.28
N HIS A 103 5.85 -2.12 18.97
CA HIS A 103 5.15 -3.34 18.58
C HIS A 103 3.63 -3.18 18.55
N GLY A 104 3.04 -2.33 19.39
CA GLY A 104 1.60 -2.10 19.45
C GLY A 104 1.11 -1.42 18.17
N GLY A 105 1.81 -0.38 17.74
CA GLY A 105 1.55 0.33 16.50
C GLY A 105 1.70 -0.54 15.25
N ILE A 106 2.79 -1.32 15.17
CA ILE A 106 3.01 -2.28 14.09
C ILE A 106 1.88 -3.33 14.05
N THR A 107 1.53 -3.90 15.21
CA THR A 107 0.47 -4.89 15.33
C THR A 107 -0.89 -4.32 14.91
N ARG A 108 -1.18 -3.07 15.30
CA ARG A 108 -2.40 -2.37 14.88
C ARG A 108 -2.49 -2.28 13.36
N TRP A 109 -1.44 -1.83 12.68
CA TRP A 109 -1.44 -1.73 11.22
C TRP A 109 -1.50 -3.08 10.52
N ALA A 110 -0.79 -4.09 11.02
CA ALA A 110 -0.91 -5.46 10.51
C ALA A 110 -2.35 -5.99 10.61
N ASN A 111 -3.03 -5.72 11.73
CA ASN A 111 -4.43 -6.11 11.96
C ASN A 111 -5.43 -5.33 11.10
N LEU A 112 -5.10 -4.11 10.67
CA LEU A 112 -5.92 -3.34 9.73
C LEU A 112 -5.72 -3.82 8.28
N LEU A 113 -4.48 -4.04 7.86
CA LEU A 113 -4.14 -4.44 6.49
C LEU A 113 -4.54 -5.87 6.17
N THR A 114 -4.37 -6.80 7.11
CA THR A 114 -4.66 -8.24 6.90
C THR A 114 -6.09 -8.51 6.41
N PRO A 115 -7.16 -8.07 7.10
CA PRO A 115 -8.52 -8.29 6.65
C PRO A 115 -8.85 -7.49 5.37
N ALA A 116 -8.28 -6.30 5.20
CA ALA A 116 -8.48 -5.49 4.00
C ALA A 116 -7.91 -6.19 2.74
N ILE A 117 -6.70 -6.74 2.84
CA ILE A 117 -6.08 -7.55 1.78
C ILE A 117 -6.84 -8.86 1.57
N ARG A 118 -7.24 -9.55 2.65
CA ARG A 118 -7.97 -10.83 2.53
C ARG A 118 -9.28 -10.67 1.75
N THR A 119 -10.09 -9.69 2.12
CA THR A 119 -11.37 -9.42 1.44
C THR A 119 -11.18 -8.99 -0.02
N LEU A 120 -10.09 -8.29 -0.34
CA LEU A 120 -9.72 -8.02 -1.73
C LEU A 120 -9.47 -9.34 -2.46
N LEU A 121 -8.66 -10.23 -1.90
CA LEU A 121 -8.28 -11.50 -2.53
C LEU A 121 -9.46 -12.46 -2.73
N GLU A 122 -10.46 -12.41 -1.84
CA GLU A 122 -11.69 -13.22 -1.88
C GLU A 122 -12.72 -12.69 -2.91
N LYS A 123 -12.81 -11.36 -3.11
CA LYS A 123 -13.70 -10.75 -4.12
C LYS A 123 -13.32 -11.05 -5.58
N ALA A 124 -12.28 -11.84 -5.82
CA ALA A 124 -11.93 -12.30 -7.17
C ALA A 124 -12.70 -13.60 -7.49
N ALA A 125 -13.97 -13.46 -7.85
CA ALA A 125 -14.78 -14.43 -8.57
C ALA A 125 -15.67 -13.66 -9.58
#